data_AF-A0A9D6LUG3-F1
#
_entry.id   AF-A0A9D6LUG3-F1
#
_cell.length_a   1.000
_cell.length_b   1.000
_cell.length_c   1.000
_cell.angle_alpha   90.00
_cell.angle_beta   90.00
_cell.angle_gamma   90.00
#
_symmetry.space_group_name_H-M   'P 1'
#
loop_
_entity.id
_entity.type
_entity.pdbx_description
1 polymer ?
#
loop_
_entity_poly.entity_id
_entity_poly.type
_entity_poly.pdbx_seq_one_letter_code
_entity_poly.pdbx_strand_id
1 'polypeptide(L)'
;TYRDVRFQEELQFSVYNFEKADVKSLWDALNLHEAECRRLLTSGGPLLPAYDQVLKCSHLFNLLDSRGAISVTERVAVIARVRALAVGVAQAWVEKPA
;
A
#
# COMPACT_ATOMS: atom_id res chain seq x y z
N THR A 1 -29.33 3.83 -12.71
CA THR A 1 -29.20 4.17 -11.27
C THR A 1 -27.79 3.85 -10.80
N TYR A 2 -27.37 4.32 -9.62
CA TYR A 2 -26.05 3.97 -9.07
C TYR A 2 -25.83 2.44 -8.97
N ARG A 3 -26.90 1.72 -8.63
CA ARG A 3 -26.92 0.26 -8.59
C ARG A 3 -26.53 -0.35 -9.94
N ASP A 4 -27.10 0.14 -11.04
CA ASP A 4 -26.86 -0.42 -12.38
C ASP A 4 -25.39 -0.27 -12.84
N VAL A 5 -24.67 0.70 -12.26
CA VAL A 5 -23.25 0.93 -12.57
C VAL A 5 -22.33 0.16 -11.62
N ARG A 6 -22.60 0.16 -10.30
CA ARG A 6 -21.64 -0.28 -9.28
C ARG A 6 -21.91 -1.67 -8.71
N PHE A 7 -23.13 -2.20 -8.83
CA PHE A 7 -23.51 -3.44 -8.12
C PHE A 7 -22.63 -4.64 -8.48
N GLN A 8 -22.34 -4.83 -9.77
CA GLN A 8 -21.48 -5.93 -10.22
C GLN A 8 -20.04 -5.77 -9.78
N GLU A 9 -19.54 -4.53 -9.76
CA GLU A 9 -18.19 -4.20 -9.32
C GLU A 9 -18.03 -4.47 -7.82
N GLU A 10 -18.93 -3.93 -7.00
CA GLU A 10 -18.92 -4.12 -5.54
C GLU A 10 -18.98 -5.62 -5.15
N LEU A 11 -19.80 -6.42 -5.85
CA LEU A 11 -19.89 -7.85 -5.62
C LEU A 11 -18.57 -8.56 -5.92
N GLN A 12 -17.97 -8.26 -7.07
CA GLN A 12 -16.71 -8.87 -7.50
C GLN A 12 -15.54 -8.49 -6.58
N PHE A 13 -15.41 -7.20 -6.25
CA PHE A 13 -14.37 -6.74 -5.34
C PHE A 13 -14.56 -7.27 -3.92
N SER A 14 -15.79 -7.43 -3.44
CA SER A 14 -16.02 -8.05 -2.12
C SER A 14 -15.53 -9.50 -2.10
N VAL A 15 -15.89 -10.31 -3.09
CA VAL A 15 -15.42 -11.70 -3.20
C VAL A 15 -13.88 -11.74 -3.28
N TYR A 16 -13.27 -10.86 -4.07
CA TYR A 16 -11.81 -10.79 -4.14
C TYR A 16 -11.18 -10.42 -2.79
N ASN A 17 -11.59 -9.28 -2.22
CA ASN A 17 -10.99 -8.70 -1.02
C ASN A 17 -11.16 -9.59 0.22
N PHE A 18 -12.30 -10.27 0.36
CA PHE A 18 -12.58 -11.06 1.56
C PHE A 18 -12.24 -12.54 1.41
N GLU A 19 -12.25 -13.11 0.19
CA GLU A 19 -12.16 -14.56 0.01
C GLU A 19 -11.02 -15.02 -0.91
N LYS A 20 -10.77 -14.32 -2.01
CA LYS A 20 -9.95 -14.86 -3.12
C LYS A 20 -8.55 -14.25 -3.25
N ALA A 21 -8.30 -13.05 -2.71
CA ALA A 21 -6.99 -12.44 -2.85
C ALA A 21 -5.91 -13.32 -2.19
N ASP A 22 -4.85 -13.59 -2.95
CA ASP A 22 -3.75 -14.45 -2.52
C ASP A 22 -2.84 -13.72 -1.54
N VAL A 23 -2.90 -14.15 -0.27
CA VAL A 23 -2.20 -13.52 0.85
C VAL A 23 -0.69 -13.50 0.64
N LYS A 24 -0.11 -14.58 0.09
CA LYS A 24 1.33 -14.64 -0.14
C LYS A 24 1.77 -13.59 -1.17
N SER A 25 1.10 -13.53 -2.31
CA SER A 25 1.41 -12.55 -3.35
C SER A 25 1.22 -11.11 -2.87
N LEU A 26 0.20 -10.85 -2.04
CA LEU A 26 -0.01 -9.52 -1.45
C LEU A 26 1.16 -9.10 -0.55
N TRP A 27 1.68 -10.01 0.27
CA TRP A 27 2.87 -9.75 1.09
C TRP A 27 4.13 -9.54 0.25
N ASP A 28 4.34 -10.38 -0.76
CA ASP A 28 5.47 -10.28 -1.69
C ASP A 28 5.45 -8.91 -2.41
N ALA A 29 4.26 -8.48 -2.88
CA ALA A 29 4.07 -7.18 -3.51
C ALA A 29 4.32 -6.01 -2.53
N LEU A 30 3.83 -6.11 -1.30
CA LEU A 30 4.03 -5.07 -0.29
C LEU A 30 5.52 -4.88 -0.01
N ASN A 31 6.26 -5.99 0.16
CA ASN A 31 7.70 -5.96 0.39
C ASN A 31 8.46 -5.37 -0.81
N LEU A 32 8.03 -5.70 -2.04
CA LEU A 32 8.62 -5.16 -3.27
C LEU A 32 8.44 -3.64 -3.37
N HIS A 33 7.22 -3.14 -3.18
CA HIS A 33 6.93 -1.71 -3.25
C HIS A 33 7.62 -0.92 -2.12
N GLU A 34 7.69 -1.49 -0.91
CA GLU A 34 8.45 -0.89 0.18
C GLU A 34 9.95 -0.80 -0.16
N ALA A 35 10.55 -1.87 -0.67
CA ALA A 35 11.95 -1.87 -1.06
C ALA A 35 12.24 -0.83 -2.16
N GLU A 36 11.36 -0.72 -3.16
CA GLU A 36 11.51 0.27 -4.23
C GLU A 36 11.37 1.70 -3.71
N CYS A 37 10.39 1.96 -2.83
CA CYS A 37 10.25 3.26 -2.17
C CYS A 37 11.54 3.65 -1.42
N ARG A 38 12.09 2.70 -0.64
CA ARG A 38 13.33 2.93 0.11
C ARG A 38 14.50 3.19 -0.84
N ARG A 39 14.64 2.42 -1.92
CA ARG A 39 15.68 2.60 -2.93
C ARG A 39 15.63 4.00 -3.55
N LEU A 40 14.43 4.47 -3.91
CA LEU A 40 14.24 5.81 -4.47
C LEU A 40 14.59 6.91 -3.45
N LEU A 41 14.17 6.77 -2.19
CA LEU A 41 14.52 7.73 -1.14
C LEU A 41 16.03 7.77 -0.87
N THR A 42 16.69 6.62 -0.76
CA THR A 42 18.13 6.54 -0.48
C THR A 42 18.99 7.04 -1.63
N SER A 43 18.55 6.84 -2.88
CA SER A 43 19.30 7.29 -4.06
C SER A 43 19.07 8.76 -4.43
N GLY A 44 18.20 9.48 -3.71
CA GLY A 44 17.76 10.82 -4.12
C GLY A 44 16.97 10.79 -5.44
N GLY A 45 16.28 9.68 -5.71
CA GLY A 45 15.51 9.47 -6.92
C GLY A 45 14.20 10.28 -6.97
N PRO A 46 13.40 10.09 -8.04
CA PRO A 46 12.14 10.82 -8.21
C PRO A 46 11.15 10.63 -7.05
N LEU A 47 10.79 11.73 -6.38
CA LEU A 47 9.93 11.70 -5.19
C LEU A 47 8.47 11.33 -5.45
N LEU A 48 7.87 11.79 -6.56
CA LEU A 48 6.48 11.44 -6.88
C LEU A 48 6.31 9.93 -7.13
N PRO A 49 7.21 9.26 -7.89
CA PRO A 49 7.23 7.81 -7.94
C PRO A 49 7.45 7.13 -6.59
N ALA A 50 8.31 7.67 -5.72
CA ALA A 50 8.48 7.13 -4.36
C ALA A 50 7.17 7.22 -3.57
N TYR A 51 6.44 8.33 -3.67
CA TYR A 51 5.12 8.49 -3.06
C TYR A 51 4.10 7.48 -3.61
N ASP A 52 4.10 7.23 -4.93
CA ASP A 52 3.22 6.23 -5.54
C ASP A 52 3.47 4.82 -4.99
N GLN A 53 4.73 4.47 -4.68
CA GLN A 53 5.04 3.21 -3.98
C GLN A 53 4.42 3.16 -2.58
N VAL A 54 4.39 4.28 -1.84
CA VAL A 54 3.73 4.36 -0.52
C VAL A 54 2.22 4.10 -0.65
N LEU A 55 1.57 4.68 -1.66
CA LEU A 55 0.14 4.47 -1.91
C LEU A 55 -0.16 3.00 -2.21
N LYS A 56 0.68 2.33 -3.01
CA LYS A 56 0.57 0.89 -3.28
C LYS A 56 0.72 0.06 -2.02
N CYS A 57 1.72 0.36 -1.17
CA CYS A 57 1.87 -0.30 0.13
C CYS A 57 0.63 -0.12 1.00
N SER A 58 0.04 1.09 1.06
CA SER A 58 -1.18 1.36 1.83
C SER A 58 -2.38 0.57 1.31
N HIS A 59 -2.53 0.46 -0.01
CA HIS A 59 -3.61 -0.33 -0.60
C HIS A 59 -3.45 -1.83 -0.33
N LEU A 60 -2.24 -2.36 -0.51
CA LEU A 60 -1.92 -3.77 -0.23
C LEU A 60 -2.13 -4.12 1.25
N PHE A 61 -1.76 -3.22 2.16
CA PHE A 61 -2.09 -3.36 3.58
C PHE A 61 -3.60 -3.50 3.81
N ASN A 62 -4.42 -2.64 3.18
CA ASN A 62 -5.88 -2.72 3.33
C ASN A 62 -6.43 -4.05 2.79
N LEU A 63 -5.90 -4.55 1.67
CA LEU A 63 -6.29 -5.86 1.14
C LEU A 63 -5.93 -7.00 2.10
N LEU A 64 -4.71 -7.01 2.61
CA LEU A 64 -4.26 -7.98 3.61
C LEU A 64 -5.11 -7.95 4.89
N ASP A 65 -5.47 -6.75 5.35
CA ASP A 65 -6.35 -6.56 6.52
C ASP A 65 -7.76 -7.08 6.24
N SER A 66 -8.34 -6.76 5.08
CA SER A 66 -9.66 -7.26 4.67
C SER A 66 -9.71 -8.78 4.48
N ARG A 67 -8.59 -9.40 4.06
CA ARG A 67 -8.45 -10.87 4.00
C ARG A 67 -8.35 -11.53 5.37
N GLY A 68 -8.27 -10.75 6.46
CA GLY A 68 -8.03 -11.28 7.81
C GLY A 68 -6.66 -11.94 7.94
N ALA A 69 -5.70 -11.58 7.09
CA ALA A 69 -4.39 -12.18 7.01
C ALA A 69 -3.34 -11.49 7.90
N ILE A 70 -3.75 -10.47 8.65
CA ILE A 70 -2.90 -9.68 9.54
C ILE A 70 -3.44 -9.78 10.96
N SER A 71 -2.63 -10.27 11.89
CA SER A 71 -2.92 -10.24 13.32
C SER A 71 -2.84 -8.81 13.89
N VAL A 72 -3.38 -8.60 15.09
CA VAL A 72 -3.36 -7.27 15.74
C VAL A 72 -1.95 -6.72 15.87
N THR A 73 -0.97 -7.56 16.23
CA THR A 73 0.44 -7.15 16.36
C THR A 73 1.08 -6.86 15.01
N GLU A 74 0.83 -7.69 14.00
CA GLU A 74 1.32 -7.46 12.63
C GLU A 74 0.75 -6.17 12.04
N ARG A 75 -0.52 -5.85 12.32
CA ARG A 75 -1.18 -4.62 11.84
C ARG A 75 -0.41 -3.38 12.28
N VAL A 76 -0.06 -3.31 13.56
CA VAL A 76 0.72 -2.18 14.11
C VAL A 76 2.09 -2.08 13.45
N ALA A 77 2.76 -3.21 13.23
CA ALA A 77 4.07 -3.25 12.58
C ALA A 77 4.03 -2.80 11.11
N VAL A 78 3.02 -3.23 10.34
CA VAL A 78 2.88 -2.81 8.93
C VAL A 78 2.51 -1.34 8.83
N ILE A 79 1.62 -0.83 9.68
CA ILE A 79 1.30 0.60 9.73
C ILE A 79 2.56 1.43 10.00
N ALA A 80 3.41 1.00 10.94
CA ALA A 80 4.67 1.67 11.23
C ALA A 80 5.62 1.69 10.01
N ARG A 81 5.72 0.58 9.27
CA ARG A 81 6.50 0.49 8.02
C ARG A 81 6.02 1.49 6.97
N VAL A 82 4.72 1.48 6.64
CA VAL A 82 4.15 2.39 5.63
C VAL A 82 4.28 3.85 6.07
N ARG A 83 4.07 4.15 7.36
CA ARG A 83 4.25 5.49 7.93
C ARG A 83 5.69 5.98 7.78
N ALA A 84 6.68 5.14 8.03
CA ALA A 84 8.09 5.53 7.89
C ALA A 84 8.41 5.95 6.45
N LEU A 85 7.88 5.25 5.45
CA LEU A 85 8.04 5.63 4.04
C LEU A 85 7.36 6.96 3.73
N ALA A 86 6.10 7.13 4.17
CA ALA A 86 5.34 8.36 3.95
C ALA A 86 6.04 9.59 4.55
N VAL A 87 6.54 9.46 5.78
CA VAL A 87 7.31 10.53 6.45
C VAL A 87 8.61 10.80 5.71
N GLY A 88 9.34 9.76 5.28
CA GLY A 88 10.57 9.93 4.50
C GLY A 88 10.36 10.68 3.18
N VAL A 89 9.29 10.33 2.45
CA VAL A 89 8.90 11.05 1.23
C VAL A 89 8.54 12.51 1.52
N ALA A 90 7.74 12.76 2.56
CA ALA A 90 7.35 14.11 2.94
C ALA A 90 8.55 14.97 3.34
N GLN A 91 9.48 14.42 4.11
CA GLN A 91 10.72 15.11 4.51
C GLN A 91 11.54 15.49 3.28
N ALA A 92 11.81 14.53 2.38
CA ALA A 92 12.57 14.78 1.17
C ALA A 92 11.88 15.78 0.24
N TRP A 93 10.54 15.83 0.22
CA TRP A 93 9.78 16.82 -0.52
C TRP A 93 9.97 18.24 0.02
N VAL A 94 9.95 18.40 1.34
CA VAL A 94 10.15 19.70 2.00
C VAL A 94 11.60 20.20 1.84
N GLU A 95 12.57 19.29 1.85
CA GLU A 95 13.99 19.62 1.68
C GLU A 95 14.39 19.92 0.24
N LYS A 96 13.57 19.53 -0.74
CA LYS A 96 13.85 19.76 -2.15
C LYS A 96 13.92 21.28 -2.44
N PRO A 97 15.00 21.77 -3.07
CA PRO A 97 15.04 23.15 -3.56
C PRO A 97 13.94 23.39 -4.59
N ALA A 98 13.35 24.60 -4.56
CA ALA A 98 12.31 25.01 -5.51
C ALA A 98 12.76 24.89 -6.97
#